data_AF-X1FYP5-F1
#
_entry.id   AF-X1FYP5-F1
#
_cell.length_a   1.000
_cell.length_b   1.000
_cell.length_c   1.000
_cell.angle_alpha   90.00
_cell.angle_beta   90.00
_cell.angle_gamma   90.00
#
_symmetry.space_group_name_H-M   'P 1'
#
loop_
_entity.id
_entity.type
_entity.pdbx_description
1 polymer ?
#
loop_
_entity_poly.entity_id
_entity_poly.type
_entity_poly.pdbx_seq_one_letter_code
_entity_poly.pdbx_strand_id
1 'polypeptide(L)'
;LNKLLIRFTKSRPRQSNDNGLVETKNGSVVRKNLGYAYIPQACAELLNGYNKEFLNPYINFHRPCFFPVSVIDHKGKVKKTYPYDEVMPPYEKLKSLPEAESCLRPMITFEALDAIANQMSDNQFAERMVKARSNLFQQISRFANRVA
;
A
#
# COMPACT_ATOMS: atom_id res chain seq x y z
N LEU A 1 -15.48 18.45 -25.52
CA LEU A 1 -14.69 18.08 -24.31
C LEU A 1 -14.55 16.56 -24.29
N ASN A 2 -13.32 16.03 -24.29
CA ASN A 2 -13.09 14.58 -24.22
C ASN A 2 -13.62 14.03 -22.89
N LYS A 3 -14.70 13.27 -22.98
CA LYS A 3 -15.44 12.66 -21.87
C LYS A 3 -14.62 11.47 -21.35
N LEU A 4 -13.75 11.72 -20.36
CA LEU A 4 -12.77 10.80 -19.74
C LEU A 4 -11.70 10.22 -20.70
N LEU A 5 -10.43 10.51 -20.43
CA LEU A 5 -9.25 9.89 -21.08
C LEU A 5 -8.97 8.44 -20.59
N ILE A 6 -9.96 7.78 -19.99
CA ILE A 6 -9.78 6.48 -19.33
C ILE A 6 -10.61 5.44 -20.06
N ARG A 7 -9.95 4.38 -20.55
CA ARG A 7 -10.60 3.23 -21.16
C ARG A 7 -10.98 2.23 -20.08
N PHE A 8 -12.28 2.03 -19.85
CA PHE A 8 -12.75 0.95 -18.99
C PHE A 8 -12.60 -0.39 -19.71
N THR A 9 -11.97 -1.34 -19.02
CA THR A 9 -11.83 -2.74 -19.46
C THR A 9 -12.40 -3.66 -18.39
N LYS A 10 -12.96 -4.80 -18.80
CA LYS A 10 -13.48 -5.82 -17.90
C LYS A 10 -12.60 -7.06 -17.98
N SER A 11 -12.34 -7.70 -16.84
CA SER A 11 -11.69 -9.00 -16.79
C SER A 11 -12.56 -10.09 -17.45
N ARG A 12 -11.92 -11.18 -17.89
CA ARG A 12 -12.62 -12.28 -18.53
C ARG A 12 -13.50 -13.01 -17.50
N PRO A 13 -14.69 -13.49 -17.89
CA PRO A 13 -15.53 -14.29 -17.00
C PRO A 13 -14.75 -15.49 -16.44
N ARG A 14 -14.82 -15.70 -15.12
CA ARG A 14 -14.21 -16.83 -14.40
C ARG A 14 -12.67 -16.93 -14.51
N GLN A 15 -11.99 -15.80 -14.72
CA GLN A 15 -10.52 -15.73 -14.72
C GLN A 15 -10.03 -14.89 -13.55
N SER A 16 -9.75 -15.52 -12.40
CA SER A 16 -9.27 -14.84 -11.18
C SER A 16 -7.90 -14.21 -11.34
N ASN A 17 -7.06 -14.75 -12.22
CA ASN A 17 -5.70 -14.26 -12.45
C ASN A 17 -5.66 -12.87 -13.10
N ASP A 18 -6.72 -12.45 -13.81
CA ASP A 18 -6.80 -11.13 -14.44
C ASP A 18 -6.73 -9.99 -13.40
N ASN A 19 -7.15 -10.25 -12.16
CA ASN A 19 -7.17 -9.28 -11.06
C ASN A 19 -6.25 -9.68 -9.89
N GLY A 20 -5.34 -10.65 -10.08
CA GLY A 20 -4.58 -11.27 -8.98
C GLY A 20 -3.83 -10.30 -8.08
N LEU A 21 -3.25 -9.23 -8.66
CA LEU A 21 -2.57 -8.17 -7.90
C LEU A 21 -3.53 -7.37 -7.01
N VAL A 22 -4.70 -6.99 -7.56
CA VAL A 22 -5.73 -6.24 -6.83
C VAL A 22 -6.27 -7.09 -5.69
N GLU A 23 -6.58 -8.36 -5.94
CA GLU A 23 -7.12 -9.26 -4.92
C GLU A 23 -6.12 -9.52 -3.78
N THR A 24 -4.83 -9.63 -4.11
CA THR A 24 -3.79 -9.78 -3.09
C THR A 24 -3.72 -8.55 -2.18
N LYS A 25 -3.87 -7.34 -2.74
CA LYS A 25 -3.86 -6.09 -1.95
C LYS A 25 -5.16 -5.86 -1.19
N ASN A 26 -6.29 -6.36 -1.68
CA ASN A 26 -7.59 -6.27 -0.98
C ASN A 26 -7.49 -6.87 0.43
N GLY A 27 -6.94 -8.07 0.56
CA GLY A 27 -6.77 -8.73 1.86
C GLY A 27 -5.60 -8.18 2.68
N SER A 28 -4.44 -8.01 2.05
CA SER A 28 -3.20 -7.66 2.77
C SER A 28 -3.13 -6.20 3.23
N VAL A 29 -3.83 -5.30 2.55
CA VAL A 29 -3.79 -3.85 2.80
C VAL A 29 -5.18 -3.29 3.06
N VAL A 30 -6.09 -3.39 2.08
CA VAL A 30 -7.35 -2.62 2.09
C VAL A 30 -8.22 -3.02 3.27
N ARG A 31 -8.55 -4.31 3.41
CA ARG A 31 -9.43 -4.81 4.49
C ARG A 31 -8.78 -4.68 5.87
N LYS A 32 -7.45 -4.76 5.99
CA LYS A 32 -6.77 -4.54 7.27
C LYS A 32 -6.90 -3.09 7.75
N ASN A 33 -6.94 -2.14 6.83
CA ASN A 33 -7.04 -0.72 7.13
C ASN A 33 -8.47 -0.21 7.18
N LEU A 34 -9.33 -0.66 6.27
CA LEU A 34 -10.68 -0.14 6.11
C LEU A 34 -11.77 -1.05 6.71
N GLY A 35 -11.42 -2.27 7.10
CA GLY A 35 -12.38 -3.25 7.58
C GLY A 35 -13.29 -3.79 6.48
N TYR A 36 -14.48 -4.22 6.88
CA TYR A 36 -15.50 -4.84 6.01
C TYR A 36 -16.80 -4.04 5.94
N ALA A 37 -16.90 -2.94 6.69
CA ALA A 37 -18.11 -2.14 6.75
C ALA A 37 -18.34 -1.40 5.42
N TYR A 38 -19.62 -1.20 5.09
CA TYR A 38 -20.00 -0.35 3.96
C TYR A 38 -19.58 1.10 4.23
N ILE A 39 -18.98 1.75 3.23
CA ILE A 39 -18.63 3.17 3.26
C ILE A 39 -19.43 3.89 2.17
N PRO A 40 -20.26 4.90 2.53
CA PRO A 40 -21.03 5.66 1.55
C PRO A 40 -20.13 6.33 0.50
N GLN A 41 -20.61 6.39 -0.75
CA GLN A 41 -19.87 7.00 -1.87
C GLN A 41 -19.50 8.47 -1.60
N ALA A 42 -20.35 9.20 -0.89
CA ALA A 42 -20.10 10.60 -0.53
C ALA A 42 -18.82 10.78 0.34
N CYS A 43 -18.32 9.72 0.96
CA CYS A 43 -17.06 9.75 1.72
C CYS A 43 -15.81 9.48 0.84
N ALA A 44 -15.95 9.34 -0.48
CA ALA A 44 -14.84 8.98 -1.37
C ALA A 44 -13.68 9.99 -1.33
N GLU A 45 -13.97 11.29 -1.26
CA GLU A 45 -12.92 12.32 -1.17
C GLU A 45 -12.12 12.23 0.13
N LEU A 46 -12.80 11.99 1.26
CA LEU A 46 -12.15 11.78 2.56
C LEU A 46 -11.25 10.55 2.55
N LEU A 47 -11.72 9.44 1.94
CA LEU A 47 -10.91 8.23 1.76
C LEU A 47 -9.69 8.48 0.88
N ASN A 48 -9.85 9.22 -0.22
CA ASN A 48 -8.74 9.56 -1.12
C ASN A 48 -7.69 10.41 -0.41
N GLY A 49 -8.11 11.39 0.39
CA GLY A 49 -7.20 12.19 1.24
C GLY A 49 -6.44 11.31 2.23
N TYR A 50 -7.15 10.46 2.98
CA TYR A 50 -6.53 9.51 3.90
C TYR A 50 -5.50 8.59 3.21
N ASN A 51 -5.86 8.05 2.05
CA ASN A 51 -4.98 7.17 1.29
C ASN A 51 -3.73 7.88 0.80
N LYS A 52 -3.88 9.08 0.23
CA LYS A 52 -2.79 9.87 -0.33
C LYS A 52 -1.82 10.36 0.74
N GLU A 53 -2.34 10.86 1.85
CA GLU A 53 -1.55 11.57 2.86
C GLU A 53 -1.01 10.65 3.96
N PHE A 54 -1.67 9.53 4.23
CA PHE A 54 -1.33 8.67 5.37
C PHE A 54 -1.09 7.23 4.95
N LEU A 55 -2.07 6.55 4.33
CA LEU A 55 -1.96 5.11 4.14
C LEU A 55 -0.86 4.73 3.13
N ASN A 56 -0.83 5.37 1.96
CA ASN A 56 0.14 5.05 0.92
C ASN A 56 1.57 5.38 1.36
N PRO A 57 1.86 6.55 1.96
CA PRO A 57 3.20 6.80 2.49
C PRO A 57 3.60 5.80 3.57
N TYR A 58 2.70 5.49 4.52
CA TYR A 58 2.98 4.49 5.56
C TYR A 58 3.36 3.14 4.97
N ILE A 59 2.56 2.61 4.04
CA ILE A 59 2.80 1.28 3.45
C ILE A 59 4.13 1.23 2.70
N ASN A 60 4.49 2.29 1.99
CA ASN A 60 5.66 2.27 1.11
C ASN A 60 6.96 2.63 1.83
N PHE A 61 6.93 3.55 2.79
CA PHE A 61 8.14 4.13 3.40
C PHE A 61 8.36 3.70 4.85
N HIS A 62 7.32 3.29 5.59
CA HIS A 62 7.43 3.08 7.04
C HIS A 62 6.98 1.70 7.54
N ARG A 63 6.31 0.91 6.70
CA ARG A 63 5.78 -0.38 7.11
C ARG A 63 6.87 -1.47 7.00
N PRO A 64 7.32 -2.08 8.11
CA PRO A 64 8.26 -3.18 8.04
C PRO A 64 7.63 -4.36 7.28
N CYS A 65 8.37 -4.89 6.31
CA CYS A 65 7.96 -5.99 5.47
C CYS A 65 9.00 -7.11 5.50
N PHE A 66 8.52 -8.35 5.59
CA PHE A 66 9.39 -9.53 5.51
C PHE A 66 9.67 -9.87 4.06
N PHE A 67 10.96 -9.92 3.70
CA PHE A 67 11.39 -10.34 2.37
C PHE A 67 11.97 -11.76 2.40
N PRO A 68 11.64 -12.60 1.40
CA PRO A 68 12.05 -14.00 1.40
C PRO A 68 13.48 -14.19 0.89
N VAL A 69 14.26 -15.04 1.57
CA VAL A 69 15.57 -15.53 1.13
C VAL A 69 15.46 -16.98 0.68
N SER A 70 16.07 -17.31 -0.46
CA SER A 70 16.18 -18.71 -0.91
C SER A 70 17.31 -19.41 -0.17
N VAL A 71 17.01 -20.54 0.47
CA VAL A 71 18.01 -21.46 1.04
C VAL A 71 17.83 -22.82 0.39
N ILE A 72 18.92 -23.43 -0.05
CA ILE A 72 18.93 -24.80 -0.58
C ILE A 72 19.11 -25.76 0.60
N ASP A 73 18.18 -26.70 0.77
CA ASP A 73 18.32 -27.69 1.83
C ASP A 73 19.34 -28.80 1.46
N HIS A 74 19.68 -29.64 2.43
CA HIS A 74 20.61 -30.77 2.25
C HIS A 74 20.17 -31.78 1.17
N LYS A 75 18.92 -31.72 0.68
CA LYS A 75 18.37 -32.56 -0.39
C LYS A 75 18.30 -31.82 -1.74
N GLY A 76 18.83 -30.60 -1.83
CA GLY A 76 18.80 -29.77 -3.04
C GLY A 76 17.47 -29.03 -3.27
N LYS A 77 16.52 -29.07 -2.31
CA LYS A 77 15.23 -28.37 -2.47
C LYS A 77 15.36 -26.90 -2.05
N VAL A 78 14.89 -26.00 -2.92
CA VAL A 78 14.80 -24.57 -2.61
C VAL A 78 13.66 -24.33 -1.60
N LYS A 79 14.01 -23.73 -0.46
CA LYS A 79 13.06 -23.24 0.55
C LYS A 79 13.17 -21.73 0.66
N LYS A 80 12.04 -21.07 0.93
CA LYS A 80 12.01 -19.63 1.23
C LYS A 80 11.95 -19.43 2.74
N THR A 81 12.90 -18.70 3.29
CA THR A 81 12.93 -18.29 4.69
C THR A 81 12.71 -16.77 4.78
N TYR A 82 12.33 -16.28 5.96
CA TYR A 82 12.07 -14.85 6.20
C TYR A 82 12.87 -14.39 7.42
N PRO A 83 14.19 -14.22 7.28
CA PRO A 83 15.05 -13.80 8.39
C PRO A 83 14.71 -12.37 8.84
N TYR A 84 14.89 -12.07 10.12
CA TYR A 84 14.62 -10.74 10.67
C TYR A 84 15.54 -9.66 10.09
N ASP A 85 16.78 -10.00 9.74
CA ASP A 85 17.75 -9.07 9.14
C ASP A 85 17.31 -8.57 7.75
N GLU A 86 16.38 -9.27 7.10
CA GLU A 86 15.79 -8.86 5.81
C GLU A 86 14.51 -8.05 5.98
N VAL A 87 14.08 -7.76 7.21
CA VAL A 87 12.90 -6.93 7.45
C VAL A 87 13.25 -5.48 7.22
N MET A 88 12.60 -4.87 6.23
CA MET A 88 12.79 -3.46 5.90
C MET A 88 11.52 -2.86 5.27
N PRO A 89 11.40 -1.52 5.21
CA PRO A 89 10.34 -0.88 4.43
C PRO A 89 10.43 -1.23 2.92
N PRO A 90 9.30 -1.25 2.18
CA PRO A 90 9.32 -1.53 0.75
C PRO A 90 10.20 -0.59 -0.06
N TYR A 91 10.27 0.69 0.32
CA TYR A 91 11.15 1.67 -0.31
C TYR A 91 12.63 1.30 -0.14
N GLU A 92 13.07 0.99 1.07
CA GLU A 92 14.43 0.53 1.33
C GLU A 92 14.76 -0.74 0.56
N LYS A 93 13.79 -1.68 0.46
CA LYS A 93 13.99 -2.87 -0.36
C LYS A 93 14.14 -2.53 -1.84
N LEU A 94 13.33 -1.62 -2.37
CA LEU A 94 13.47 -1.15 -3.75
C LEU A 94 14.88 -0.60 -3.99
N LYS A 95 15.36 0.26 -3.08
CA LYS A 95 16.69 0.87 -3.15
C LYS A 95 17.83 -0.15 -3.07
N SER A 96 17.62 -1.29 -2.38
CA SER A 96 18.60 -2.36 -2.27
C SER A 96 18.72 -3.26 -3.51
N LEU A 97 17.83 -3.12 -4.50
CA LEU A 97 17.83 -3.97 -5.71
C LEU A 97 18.84 -3.48 -6.76
N PRO A 98 19.43 -4.38 -7.56
CA PRO A 98 20.22 -3.97 -8.71
C PRO A 98 19.33 -3.21 -9.71
N GLU A 99 19.89 -2.18 -10.34
CA GLU A 99 19.22 -1.38 -11.37
C GLU A 99 17.90 -0.71 -10.90
N ALA A 100 17.74 -0.47 -9.59
CA ALA A 100 16.52 0.08 -9.03
C ALA A 100 16.10 1.43 -9.63
N GLU A 101 17.06 2.25 -10.05
CA GLU A 101 16.82 3.53 -10.72
C GLU A 101 16.02 3.38 -12.01
N SER A 102 16.26 2.29 -12.76
CA SER A 102 15.55 2.01 -14.02
C SER A 102 14.06 1.69 -13.81
N CYS A 103 13.67 1.29 -12.58
CA CYS A 103 12.29 1.02 -12.21
C CYS A 103 11.50 2.31 -11.87
N LEU A 104 12.17 3.45 -11.75
CA LEU A 104 11.50 4.72 -11.42
C LEU A 104 10.78 5.30 -12.63
N ARG A 105 9.69 6.02 -12.36
CA ARG A 105 9.01 6.79 -13.42
C ARG A 105 9.92 7.93 -13.88
N PRO A 106 9.81 8.36 -15.15
CA PRO A 106 10.48 9.58 -15.59
C PRO A 106 10.21 10.74 -14.64
N MET A 107 11.24 11.52 -14.32
CA MET A 107 11.22 12.66 -13.38
C MET A 107 11.13 12.32 -11.88
N ILE A 108 11.06 11.05 -11.49
CA ILE A 108 11.17 10.64 -10.08
C ILE A 108 12.60 10.20 -9.80
N THR A 109 13.19 10.74 -8.74
CA THR A 109 14.55 10.40 -8.32
C THR A 109 14.55 9.82 -6.91
N PHE A 110 15.61 9.09 -6.55
CA PHE A 110 15.75 8.56 -5.19
C PHE A 110 15.91 9.66 -4.16
N GLU A 111 16.51 10.81 -4.49
CA GLU A 111 16.62 11.94 -3.56
C GLU A 111 15.24 12.49 -3.18
N ALA A 112 14.32 12.58 -4.14
CA ALA A 112 12.95 13.00 -3.88
C ALA A 112 12.20 11.99 -3.00
N LEU A 113 12.45 10.69 -3.18
CA LEU A 113 11.84 9.63 -2.37
C LEU A 113 12.46 9.54 -0.96
N ASP A 114 13.78 9.76 -0.85
CA ASP A 114 14.51 9.85 0.42
C ASP A 114 13.98 11.01 1.26
N ALA A 115 13.66 12.15 0.63
CA ALA A 115 13.05 13.27 1.35
C ALA A 115 11.69 12.91 1.97
N ILE A 116 10.92 12.02 1.33
CA ILE A 116 9.65 11.52 1.86
C ILE A 116 9.92 10.52 2.99
N ALA A 117 10.80 9.55 2.77
CA ALA A 117 11.13 8.51 3.74
C ALA A 117 11.71 9.08 5.04
N ASN A 118 12.55 10.11 4.95
CA ASN A 118 13.23 10.72 6.09
C ASN A 118 12.43 11.84 6.77
N GLN A 119 11.19 12.10 6.33
CA GLN A 119 10.38 13.19 6.90
C GLN A 119 10.04 12.97 8.38
N MET A 120 9.84 11.71 8.78
CA MET A 120 9.46 11.29 10.14
C MET A 120 10.01 9.89 10.42
N SER A 121 10.18 9.52 11.69
CA SER A 121 10.52 8.13 12.02
C SER A 121 9.34 7.18 11.76
N ASP A 122 9.65 5.90 11.54
CA ASP A 122 8.64 4.87 11.25
C ASP A 122 7.54 4.80 12.33
N ASN A 123 7.94 4.88 13.60
CA ASN A 123 7.01 4.86 14.73
C ASN A 123 6.12 6.11 14.77
N GLN A 124 6.70 7.29 14.54
CA GLN A 124 5.93 8.54 14.51
C GLN A 124 4.92 8.55 13.36
N PHE A 125 5.32 8.06 12.18
CA PHE A 125 4.40 7.98 11.05
C PHE A 125 3.30 6.94 11.30
N ALA A 126 3.64 5.79 11.90
CA ALA A 126 2.66 4.76 12.27
C ALA A 126 1.58 5.32 13.22
N GLU A 127 1.97 6.02 14.28
CA GLU A 127 1.04 6.67 15.21
C GLU A 127 0.16 7.70 14.50
N ARG A 128 0.77 8.54 13.65
CA ARG A 128 0.05 9.54 12.85
C ARG A 128 -1.00 8.90 11.93
N MET A 129 -0.66 7.80 11.26
CA MET A 129 -1.57 7.06 10.39
C MET A 129 -2.72 6.44 11.18
N VAL A 130 -2.43 5.80 12.33
CA VAL A 130 -3.47 5.20 13.19
C VAL A 130 -4.45 6.27 13.69
N LYS A 131 -3.95 7.44 14.11
CA LYS A 131 -4.79 8.57 14.51
C LYS A 131 -5.65 9.08 13.35
N ALA A 132 -5.08 9.23 12.16
CA ALA A 132 -5.80 9.66 10.97
C ALA A 132 -6.90 8.67 10.57
N ARG A 133 -6.62 7.35 10.68
CA ARG A 133 -7.60 6.29 10.45
C ARG A 133 -8.78 6.39 11.42
N SER A 134 -8.52 6.60 12.72
CA SER A 134 -9.56 6.77 13.73
C SER A 134 -10.46 7.97 13.40
N ASN A 135 -9.85 9.12 13.09
CA ASN A 135 -10.57 10.33 12.71
C ASN A 135 -11.42 10.13 11.44
N LEU A 136 -10.89 9.44 10.43
CA LEU A 136 -11.63 9.10 9.21
C LEU A 136 -12.90 8.34 9.54
N PHE A 137 -12.82 7.28 10.36
CA PHE A 137 -13.99 6.47 10.70
C PHE A 137 -15.01 7.23 11.55
N GLN A 138 -14.57 8.11 12.45
CA GLN A 138 -15.48 8.99 13.18
C GLN A 138 -16.24 9.92 12.22
N GLN A 139 -15.58 10.46 11.21
CA GLN A 139 -16.24 11.31 10.20
C GLN A 139 -17.21 10.50 9.33
N ILE A 140 -16.83 9.31 8.87
CA ILE A 140 -17.70 8.43 8.09
C ILE A 140 -18.96 8.05 8.90
N SER A 141 -18.79 7.68 10.17
CA SER A 141 -19.92 7.32 11.04
C SER A 141 -20.87 8.50 11.26
N ARG A 142 -20.35 9.71 11.50
CA ARG A 142 -21.16 10.93 11.60
C ARG A 142 -21.91 11.22 10.30
N PHE A 143 -21.29 11.00 9.15
CA PHE A 143 -21.94 11.19 7.86
C PHE A 143 -23.07 10.18 7.65
N ALA A 144 -22.82 8.89 7.93
CA ALA A 144 -23.83 7.85 7.83
C ALA A 144 -25.06 8.15 8.70
N ASN A 145 -24.86 8.64 9.93
CA ASN A 145 -25.96 9.01 10.84
C ASN A 145 -26.75 10.27 10.43
N ARG A 146 -26.20 11.12 9.55
CA ARG A 146 -26.88 12.34 9.07
C ARG A 146 -27.70 12.09 7.80
N VAL A 147 -27.39 11.02 7.08
CA VAL A 147 -28.03 10.66 5.81
C VAL A 147 -29.06 9.52 5.99
N ALA A 148 -28.98 8.80 7.11
CA ALA A 148 -30.02 7.87 7.59
C ALA A 148 -31.20 8.63 8.21
#